data_AF-A0A5M9M425-F1
#
_entry.id   AF-A0A5M9M425-F1
#
_cell.length_a   1.000
_cell.length_b   1.000
_cell.length_c   1.000
_cell.angle_alpha   90.00
_cell.angle_beta   90.00
_cell.angle_gamma   90.00
#
_symmetry.space_group_name_H-M   'P 1'
#
loop_
_entity.id
_entity.type
_entity.pdbx_description
1 polymer ?
#
loop_
_entity_poly.entity_id
_entity_poly.type
_entity_poly.pdbx_seq_one_letter_code
_entity_poly.pdbx_strand_id
1 'polypeptide(L)'
;MASTHDDYTVAWICALPLEIAAAKIMLDEVHPPLSQTHADHNVYTLGSISGHNVVVACLPAGVYGTISASTVVSHLVSTYPNIQFGLMVGIGGGVPSKTVDIRLGDVVISKPTAASNGVIKYDYGKTIRNRQFQYTGLLNKPLPVLLKAVSQVESDSLTGKKLFSNILVDAQRNEETRKQFSRPKYDWLFQQIYNHKEGEPNCFACDRNQLVERPP
;
A
#
# COMPACT_ATOMS: atom_id res chain seq x y z
N MET A 1 -26.37 17.30 -4.92
CA MET A 1 -26.31 16.98 -6.38
C MET A 1 -25.80 15.56 -6.50
N ALA A 2 -26.23 14.81 -7.51
CA ALA A 2 -25.68 13.48 -7.75
C ALA A 2 -24.24 13.61 -8.28
N SER A 3 -23.30 12.81 -7.75
CA SER A 3 -21.93 12.79 -8.22
C SER A 3 -21.82 12.29 -9.66
N THR A 4 -20.81 12.75 -10.36
CA THR A 4 -20.44 12.39 -11.73
C THR A 4 -19.00 11.86 -11.76
N HIS A 5 -18.57 11.29 -12.88
CA HIS A 5 -17.19 10.81 -13.02
C HIS A 5 -16.15 11.92 -12.84
N ASP A 6 -16.50 13.15 -13.20
CA ASP A 6 -15.65 14.33 -13.15
C ASP A 6 -15.38 14.82 -11.71
N ASP A 7 -16.20 14.40 -10.75
CA ASP A 7 -16.07 14.81 -9.36
C ASP A 7 -14.94 14.10 -8.62
N TYR A 8 -14.37 13.02 -9.18
CA TYR A 8 -13.34 12.22 -8.53
C TYR A 8 -11.94 12.60 -9.00
N THR A 9 -11.04 12.77 -8.02
CA THR A 9 -9.71 13.34 -8.27
C THR A 9 -8.57 12.46 -7.77
N VAL A 10 -8.87 11.46 -6.94
CA VAL A 10 -7.88 10.55 -6.36
C VAL A 10 -8.22 9.11 -6.71
N ALA A 11 -7.25 8.38 -7.25
CA ALA A 11 -7.38 6.93 -7.44
C ALA A 11 -6.68 6.17 -6.30
N TRP A 12 -7.34 5.19 -5.71
CA TRP A 12 -6.77 4.26 -4.74
C TRP A 12 -6.77 2.87 -5.34
N ILE A 13 -5.59 2.32 -5.61
CA ILE A 13 -5.41 1.01 -6.23
C ILE A 13 -4.96 -0.01 -5.18
N CYS A 14 -5.69 -1.12 -5.11
CA CYS A 14 -5.42 -2.27 -4.24
C CYS A 14 -5.05 -3.50 -5.07
N ALA A 15 -4.09 -4.31 -4.61
CA ALA A 15 -3.75 -5.59 -5.23
C ALA A 15 -4.60 -6.76 -4.73
N LEU A 16 -5.03 -6.73 -3.46
CA LEU A 16 -5.65 -7.86 -2.79
C LEU A 16 -7.06 -7.54 -2.25
N PRO A 17 -7.95 -8.56 -2.14
CA PRO A 17 -9.27 -8.37 -1.53
C PRO A 17 -9.24 -7.78 -0.12
N LEU A 18 -8.25 -8.16 0.69
CA LEU A 18 -8.10 -7.60 2.05
C LEU A 18 -7.75 -6.11 2.04
N GLU A 19 -7.06 -5.64 1.00
CA GLU A 19 -6.63 -4.25 0.88
C GLU A 19 -7.80 -3.36 0.45
N ILE A 20 -8.62 -3.81 -0.50
CA ILE A 20 -9.86 -3.09 -0.83
C ILE A 20 -10.89 -3.15 0.30
N ALA A 21 -10.92 -4.24 1.09
CA ALA A 21 -11.73 -4.28 2.30
C ALA A 21 -11.29 -3.20 3.31
N ALA A 22 -9.97 -3.05 3.53
CA ALA A 22 -9.44 -1.97 4.35
C ALA A 22 -9.77 -0.58 3.76
N ALA A 23 -9.59 -0.38 2.45
CA ALA A 23 -9.93 0.88 1.80
C ALA A 23 -11.41 1.26 1.97
N LYS A 24 -12.34 0.30 1.87
CA LYS A 24 -13.78 0.51 2.11
C LYS A 24 -14.08 0.98 3.53
N ILE A 25 -13.38 0.42 4.52
CA ILE A 25 -13.53 0.81 5.94
C ILE A 25 -13.02 2.23 6.19
N MET A 26 -12.02 2.66 5.40
CA MET A 26 -11.38 3.96 5.52
C MET A 26 -12.14 5.13 4.88
N LEU A 27 -13.19 4.85 4.10
CA LEU A 27 -14.01 5.89 3.48
C LEU A 27 -14.85 6.60 4.55
N ASP A 28 -14.82 7.92 4.57
CA ASP A 28 -15.70 8.73 5.42
C ASP A 28 -17.16 8.62 4.94
N GLU A 29 -17.33 8.61 3.62
CA GLU A 29 -18.62 8.40 2.95
C GLU A 29 -18.43 7.45 1.76
N VAL A 30 -19.36 6.51 1.59
CA VAL A 30 -19.45 5.67 0.39
C VAL A 30 -20.50 6.26 -0.54
N HIS A 31 -20.09 6.60 -1.76
CA HIS A 31 -20.98 7.16 -2.78
C HIS A 31 -21.67 6.04 -3.58
N PRO A 32 -22.86 6.30 -4.15
CA PRO A 32 -23.50 5.37 -5.08
C PRO A 32 -22.62 5.09 -6.31
N PRO A 33 -22.70 3.88 -6.89
CA PRO A 33 -21.97 3.56 -8.11
C PRO A 33 -22.45 4.42 -9.28
N LEU A 34 -21.53 4.74 -10.19
CA LEU A 34 -21.82 5.43 -11.43
C LEU A 34 -21.90 4.45 -12.59
N SER A 35 -22.61 4.83 -13.67
CA SER A 35 -22.71 4.02 -14.87
C SER A 35 -21.35 3.90 -15.57
N GLN A 36 -20.86 2.68 -15.74
CA GLN A 36 -19.61 2.43 -16.46
C GLN A 36 -19.84 2.20 -17.96
N THR A 37 -18.81 2.48 -18.75
CA THR A 37 -18.80 2.15 -20.17
C THR A 37 -18.62 0.64 -20.37
N HIS A 38 -19.11 0.09 -21.47
CA HIS A 38 -18.92 -1.33 -21.82
C HIS A 38 -17.45 -1.73 -22.02
N ALA A 39 -16.54 -0.75 -22.20
CA ALA A 39 -15.12 -1.01 -22.39
C ALA A 39 -14.35 -1.17 -21.06
N ASP A 40 -14.92 -0.73 -19.94
CA ASP A 40 -14.30 -0.77 -18.63
C ASP A 40 -14.90 -1.90 -17.78
N HIS A 41 -14.09 -2.92 -17.52
CA HIS A 41 -14.47 -4.10 -16.74
C HIS A 41 -14.01 -4.02 -15.28
N ASN A 42 -13.42 -2.90 -14.86
CA ASN A 42 -13.07 -2.72 -13.45
C ASN A 42 -14.33 -2.64 -12.59
N VAL A 43 -14.19 -3.00 -11.32
CA VAL A 43 -15.23 -2.77 -10.31
C VAL A 43 -14.73 -1.69 -9.36
N TYR A 44 -15.47 -0.59 -9.29
CA TYR A 44 -15.11 0.55 -8.45
C TYR A 44 -15.91 0.60 -7.16
N THR A 45 -15.26 1.07 -6.10
CA THR A 45 -15.94 1.64 -4.94
C THR A 45 -15.67 3.13 -4.93
N LEU A 46 -16.72 3.93 -4.79
CA LEU A 46 -16.65 5.37 -4.80
C LEU A 46 -16.90 5.91 -3.40
N GLY A 47 -16.22 7.00 -3.05
CA GLY A 47 -16.43 7.62 -1.75
C GLY A 47 -15.60 8.88 -1.56
N SER A 48 -15.52 9.32 -0.31
CA SER A 48 -14.68 10.45 0.09
C SER A 48 -13.81 10.14 1.30
N ILE A 49 -12.65 10.81 1.37
CA ILE A 49 -11.74 10.80 2.52
C ILE A 49 -11.24 12.22 2.74
N SER A 50 -11.49 12.78 3.92
CA SER A 50 -11.09 14.13 4.32
C SER A 50 -11.43 15.20 3.27
N GLY A 51 -12.60 15.08 2.63
CA GLY A 51 -13.07 15.99 1.59
C GLY A 51 -12.52 15.74 0.17
N HIS A 52 -11.72 14.70 -0.03
CA HIS A 52 -11.29 14.25 -1.36
C HIS A 52 -12.20 13.15 -1.88
N ASN A 53 -12.71 13.28 -3.09
CA ASN A 53 -13.46 12.21 -3.77
C ASN A 53 -12.48 11.18 -4.36
N VAL A 54 -12.64 9.93 -3.91
CA VAL A 54 -11.73 8.81 -4.20
C VAL A 54 -12.44 7.73 -5.03
N VAL A 55 -11.77 7.24 -6.07
CA VAL A 55 -12.12 6.02 -6.79
C VAL A 55 -11.23 4.89 -6.31
N VAL A 56 -11.79 3.89 -5.64
CA VAL A 56 -11.07 2.71 -5.20
C VAL A 56 -11.27 1.59 -6.23
N ALA A 57 -10.17 1.01 -6.70
CA ALA A 57 -10.18 -0.16 -7.59
C ALA A 57 -9.28 -1.26 -7.02
N CYS A 58 -9.66 -2.52 -7.25
CA CYS A 58 -8.84 -3.67 -6.91
C CYS A 58 -8.44 -4.41 -8.18
N LEU A 59 -7.26 -5.02 -8.16
CA LEU A 59 -6.85 -5.98 -9.19
C LEU A 59 -7.80 -7.20 -9.20
N PRO A 60 -7.94 -7.89 -10.34
CA PRO A 60 -8.76 -9.09 -10.43
C PRO A 60 -8.30 -10.17 -9.44
N ALA A 61 -9.25 -10.90 -8.86
CA ALA A 61 -8.95 -11.95 -7.88
C ALA A 61 -8.01 -13.01 -8.48
N GLY A 62 -6.90 -13.29 -7.78
CA GLY A 62 -5.89 -14.26 -8.22
C GLY A 62 -4.93 -13.74 -9.31
N VAL A 63 -5.11 -12.50 -9.80
CA VAL A 63 -4.24 -11.90 -10.81
C VAL A 63 -3.52 -10.71 -10.20
N TYR A 64 -2.20 -10.82 -10.05
CA TYR A 64 -1.36 -9.78 -9.45
C TYR A 64 -0.25 -9.35 -10.40
N GLY A 65 0.46 -8.28 -10.01
CA GLY A 65 1.62 -7.77 -10.72
C GLY A 65 1.36 -6.49 -11.52
N THR A 66 2.46 -5.92 -12.02
CA THR A 66 2.45 -4.57 -12.60
C THR A 66 1.61 -4.45 -13.86
N ILE A 67 1.50 -5.53 -14.65
CA ILE A 67 0.70 -5.55 -15.88
C ILE A 67 -0.78 -5.40 -15.54
N SER A 68 -1.29 -6.23 -14.63
CA SER A 68 -2.68 -6.16 -14.19
C SER A 68 -3.01 -4.80 -13.57
N ALA A 69 -2.14 -4.28 -12.70
CA ALA A 69 -2.30 -2.94 -12.14
C ALA A 69 -2.34 -1.85 -13.23
N SER A 70 -1.48 -1.95 -14.26
CA SER A 70 -1.48 -0.98 -15.37
C SER A 70 -2.78 -1.01 -16.15
N THR A 71 -3.37 -2.18 -16.41
CA THR A 71 -4.67 -2.32 -17.09
C THR A 71 -5.78 -1.68 -16.28
N VAL A 72 -5.86 -1.98 -14.97
CA VAL A 72 -6.84 -1.39 -14.07
C VAL A 72 -6.74 0.13 -14.08
N VAL A 73 -5.54 0.68 -13.91
CA VAL A 73 -5.34 2.15 -13.90
C VAL A 73 -5.67 2.77 -15.25
N SER A 74 -5.33 2.13 -16.37
CA SER A 74 -5.59 2.65 -17.71
C SER A 74 -7.08 2.83 -17.98
N HIS A 75 -7.90 1.85 -17.58
CA HIS A 75 -9.35 1.97 -17.65
C HIS A 75 -9.89 3.01 -16.66
N LEU A 76 -9.37 3.05 -15.43
CA LEU A 76 -9.80 4.01 -14.41
C LEU A 76 -9.62 5.45 -14.88
N VAL A 77 -8.44 5.83 -15.38
CA VAL A 77 -8.20 7.21 -15.83
C VAL A 77 -8.96 7.55 -17.12
N SER A 78 -9.36 6.55 -17.90
CA SER A 78 -10.26 6.75 -19.05
C SER A 78 -11.71 6.98 -18.62
N THR A 79 -12.15 6.34 -17.53
CA THR A 79 -13.53 6.47 -17.01
C THR A 79 -13.69 7.68 -16.09
N TYR A 80 -12.67 8.05 -15.34
CA TYR A 80 -12.64 9.20 -14.42
C TYR A 80 -11.59 10.20 -14.90
N PRO A 81 -11.97 11.17 -15.75
CA PRO A 81 -11.01 12.00 -16.49
C PRO A 81 -10.28 13.03 -15.61
N ASN A 82 -10.82 13.36 -14.44
CA ASN A 82 -10.27 14.38 -13.53
C ASN A 82 -9.36 13.82 -12.44
N ILE A 83 -8.95 12.55 -12.53
CA ILE A 83 -7.97 11.97 -11.62
C ILE A 83 -6.65 12.73 -11.73
N GLN A 84 -6.25 13.34 -10.61
CA GLN A 84 -5.03 14.12 -10.51
C GLN A 84 -3.83 13.25 -10.12
N PHE A 85 -4.06 12.23 -9.29
CA PHE A 85 -3.03 11.27 -8.89
C PHE A 85 -3.65 9.95 -8.43
N GLY A 86 -2.84 8.89 -8.54
CA GLY A 86 -3.16 7.56 -8.03
C GLY A 86 -2.21 7.14 -6.92
N LEU A 87 -2.75 6.43 -5.94
CA LEU A 87 -2.03 5.81 -4.84
C LEU A 87 -2.17 4.30 -4.96
N MET A 88 -1.04 3.60 -5.08
CA MET A 88 -1.00 2.15 -4.87
C MET A 88 -0.85 1.91 -3.37
N VAL A 89 -1.87 1.35 -2.73
CA VAL A 89 -1.90 1.14 -1.28
C VAL A 89 -2.23 -0.33 -1.02
N GLY A 90 -1.36 -0.98 -0.25
CA GLY A 90 -1.48 -2.40 0.03
C GLY A 90 -0.48 -2.85 1.08
N ILE A 91 -0.51 -4.14 1.38
CA ILE A 91 0.46 -4.76 2.29
C ILE A 91 1.77 -5.07 1.55
N GLY A 92 2.86 -5.11 2.30
CA GLY A 92 4.18 -5.42 1.77
C GLY A 92 5.02 -6.20 2.76
N GLY A 93 6.03 -6.89 2.25
CA GLY A 93 7.09 -7.48 3.08
C GLY A 93 8.14 -6.43 3.46
N GLY A 94 8.63 -6.49 4.68
CA GLY A 94 9.72 -5.64 5.16
C GLY A 94 11.03 -6.40 5.26
N VAL A 95 12.14 -5.76 4.88
CA VAL A 95 13.50 -6.27 5.11
C VAL A 95 14.21 -5.28 6.04
N PRO A 96 14.17 -5.50 7.36
CA PRO A 96 14.83 -4.60 8.31
C PRO A 96 16.35 -4.64 8.16
N SER A 97 17.00 -3.58 8.61
CA SER A 97 18.45 -3.43 8.62
C SER A 97 18.91 -2.86 9.95
N LYS A 98 20.23 -2.82 10.18
CA LYS A 98 20.81 -2.23 11.41
C LYS A 98 20.47 -0.75 11.59
N THR A 99 20.18 -0.02 10.50
CA THR A 99 19.90 1.42 10.52
C THR A 99 18.42 1.75 10.37
N VAL A 100 17.59 0.80 9.91
CA VAL A 100 16.16 0.97 9.71
C VAL A 100 15.45 -0.29 10.20
N ASP A 101 14.80 -0.17 11.36
CA ASP A 101 14.15 -1.28 12.05
C ASP A 101 12.67 -1.39 11.65
N ILE A 102 12.41 -1.96 10.46
CA ILE A 102 11.04 -2.12 9.93
C ILE A 102 10.28 -3.18 10.73
N ARG A 103 9.10 -2.84 11.22
CA ARG A 103 8.23 -3.68 12.07
C ARG A 103 6.88 -3.98 11.42
N LEU A 104 6.22 -5.04 11.89
CA LEU A 104 4.84 -5.33 11.52
C LEU A 104 3.93 -4.20 12.02
N GLY A 105 3.20 -3.61 11.08
CA GLY A 105 2.33 -2.46 11.30
C GLY A 105 2.94 -1.13 10.88
N ASP A 106 4.22 -1.09 10.50
CA ASP A 106 4.82 0.13 9.95
C ASP A 106 4.21 0.46 8.59
N VAL A 107 3.94 1.75 8.38
CA VAL A 107 3.48 2.28 7.09
C VAL A 107 4.68 2.90 6.37
N VAL A 108 5.01 2.34 5.21
CA VAL A 108 6.11 2.83 4.38
C VAL A 108 5.54 3.70 3.26
N ILE A 109 6.06 4.92 3.13
CA ILE A 109 5.65 5.87 2.10
C ILE A 109 6.82 6.08 1.14
N SER A 110 6.56 5.99 -0.17
CA SER A 110 7.57 6.23 -1.20
C SER A 110 8.10 7.67 -1.12
N LYS A 111 9.40 7.81 -0.88
CA LYS A 111 10.11 9.10 -0.78
C LYS A 111 11.39 9.06 -1.62
N PRO A 112 11.59 10.00 -2.57
CA PRO A 112 12.80 10.06 -3.36
C PRO A 112 14.01 10.41 -2.49
N THR A 113 15.18 9.88 -2.84
CA THR A 113 16.49 10.16 -2.23
C THR A 113 17.47 10.60 -3.32
N ALA A 114 18.72 10.89 -2.94
CA ALA A 114 19.78 11.15 -3.91
C ALA A 114 20.04 9.95 -4.86
N ALA A 115 19.74 8.73 -4.41
CA ALA A 115 20.03 7.49 -5.14
C ALA A 115 18.80 6.85 -5.82
N SER A 116 17.58 7.31 -5.53
CA SER A 116 16.34 6.68 -6.01
C SER A 116 15.19 7.67 -6.11
N ASN A 117 14.27 7.43 -7.04
CA ASN A 117 13.03 8.20 -7.18
C ASN A 117 11.93 7.77 -6.20
N GLY A 118 12.21 6.86 -5.28
CA GLY A 118 11.32 6.39 -4.22
C GLY A 118 10.94 4.93 -4.39
N VAL A 119 10.55 4.51 -5.60
CA VAL A 119 10.27 3.10 -5.94
C VAL A 119 11.34 2.58 -6.89
N ILE A 120 11.89 1.41 -6.57
CA ILE A 120 12.89 0.72 -7.38
C ILE A 120 12.27 -0.57 -7.90
N LYS A 121 12.30 -0.76 -9.22
CA LYS A 121 11.80 -1.97 -9.87
C LYS A 121 12.90 -3.06 -9.85
N TYR A 122 12.76 -4.04 -8.95
CA TYR A 122 13.77 -5.09 -8.73
C TYR A 122 13.72 -6.24 -9.76
N ASP A 123 12.62 -6.45 -10.46
CA ASP A 123 12.48 -7.47 -11.51
C ASP A 123 13.10 -7.07 -12.86
N TYR A 124 13.47 -5.79 -13.03
CA TYR A 124 14.15 -5.26 -14.22
C TYR A 124 15.67 -5.16 -14.02
N GLY A 125 16.31 -6.23 -13.51
CA GLY A 125 17.75 -6.32 -13.44
C GLY A 125 18.37 -6.84 -14.74
N LYS A 126 19.52 -6.28 -15.14
CA LYS A 126 20.45 -7.02 -16.01
C LYS A 126 21.55 -7.60 -15.11
N THR A 127 21.69 -8.92 -15.10
CA THR A 127 22.86 -9.57 -14.51
C THR A 127 24.04 -9.34 -15.44
N ILE A 128 24.89 -8.37 -15.11
CA ILE A 128 26.17 -8.20 -15.83
C ILE A 128 27.11 -9.33 -15.36
N ARG A 129 27.98 -9.82 -16.26
CA ARG A 129 29.10 -10.72 -15.91
C ARG A 129 29.76 -10.18 -14.62
N ASN A 130 29.74 -10.99 -13.55
CA ASN A 130 30.18 -10.72 -12.17
C ASN A 130 29.09 -10.54 -11.09
N ARG A 131 27.83 -10.97 -11.33
CA ARG A 131 26.74 -11.01 -10.31
C ARG A 131 26.40 -9.65 -9.67
N GLN A 132 26.79 -8.54 -10.29
CA GLN A 132 26.35 -7.22 -9.86
C GLN A 132 24.98 -6.94 -10.49
N PHE A 133 23.98 -6.72 -9.62
CA PHE A 133 22.64 -6.34 -10.04
C PHE A 133 22.65 -4.88 -10.49
N GLN A 134 22.41 -4.62 -11.77
CA GLN A 134 22.22 -3.25 -12.27
C GLN A 134 20.74 -2.92 -12.29
N TYR A 135 20.34 -1.87 -11.55
CA TYR A 135 19.00 -1.29 -11.64
C TYR A 135 18.80 -0.69 -13.03
N THR A 136 17.95 -1.28 -13.88
CA THR A 136 17.76 -0.79 -15.26
C THR A 136 16.51 0.07 -15.46
N GLY A 137 15.77 0.37 -14.40
CA GLY A 137 14.57 1.22 -14.46
C GLY A 137 14.48 2.22 -13.31
N LEU A 138 14.37 3.50 -13.64
CA LEU A 138 13.96 4.56 -12.72
C LEU A 138 12.47 4.83 -12.95
N LEU A 139 11.66 4.69 -11.90
CA LEU A 139 10.26 5.13 -11.93
C LEU A 139 10.16 6.64 -11.72
N ASN A 140 9.06 7.25 -12.12
CA ASN A 140 8.81 8.67 -11.84
C ASN A 140 8.78 8.92 -10.32
N LYS A 141 9.26 10.10 -9.91
CA LYS A 141 9.10 10.56 -8.53
C LYS A 141 7.63 10.84 -8.24
N PRO A 142 7.16 10.67 -7.00
CA PRO A 142 5.84 11.15 -6.61
C PRO A 142 5.65 12.63 -6.92
N LEU A 143 4.42 13.04 -7.23
CA LEU A 143 4.10 14.43 -7.56
C LEU A 143 4.48 15.38 -6.41
N PRO A 144 4.88 16.63 -6.69
CA PRO A 144 5.29 17.58 -5.67
C PRO A 144 4.26 17.81 -4.56
N VAL A 145 2.97 17.75 -4.88
CA VAL A 145 1.88 17.86 -3.87
C VAL A 145 1.95 16.73 -2.85
N LEU A 146 2.21 15.49 -3.29
CA LEU A 146 2.36 14.33 -2.41
C LEU A 146 3.62 14.42 -1.57
N LEU A 147 4.74 14.89 -2.14
CA LEU A 147 5.99 15.07 -1.39
C LEU A 147 5.87 16.14 -0.29
N LYS A 148 5.12 17.22 -0.56
CA LYS A 148 4.78 18.23 0.46
C LYS A 148 3.91 17.63 1.56
N ALA A 149 2.92 16.81 1.21
CA ALA A 149 2.10 16.10 2.19
C ALA A 149 2.93 15.12 3.06
N VAL A 150 3.89 14.41 2.47
CA VAL A 150 4.85 13.56 3.22
C VAL A 150 5.66 14.40 4.20
N SER A 151 6.15 15.57 3.78
CA SER A 151 6.89 16.47 4.67
C SER A 151 6.04 16.93 5.86
N GLN A 152 4.74 17.17 5.63
CA GLN A 152 3.80 17.52 6.69
C GLN A 152 3.58 16.36 7.67
N VAL A 153 3.37 15.14 7.16
CA VAL A 153 3.24 13.92 7.97
C VAL A 153 4.50 13.67 8.81
N GLU A 154 5.68 13.83 8.22
CA GLU A 154 6.96 13.70 8.94
C GLU A 154 7.09 14.74 10.05
N SER A 155 6.78 16.01 9.77
CA SER A 155 6.79 17.10 10.76
C SER A 155 5.83 16.82 11.92
N ASP A 156 4.60 16.43 11.60
CA ASP A 156 3.57 16.12 12.59
C ASP A 156 3.98 14.92 13.48
N SER A 157 4.60 13.89 12.89
CA SER A 157 5.16 12.76 13.64
C SER A 157 6.29 13.20 14.59
N LEU A 158 7.23 14.04 14.14
CA LEU A 158 8.32 14.58 14.96
C LEU A 158 7.81 15.44 16.12
N THR A 159 6.66 16.10 15.95
CA THR A 159 6.00 16.87 17.02
C THR A 159 5.10 16.03 17.94
N GLY A 160 5.06 14.71 17.74
CA GLY A 160 4.30 13.76 18.57
C GLY A 160 2.81 13.69 18.26
N LYS A 161 2.34 14.26 17.14
CA LYS A 161 0.94 14.10 16.72
C LYS A 161 0.67 12.65 16.31
N LYS A 162 -0.39 12.07 16.87
CA LYS A 162 -0.84 10.72 16.52
C LYS A 162 -1.78 10.75 15.32
N LEU A 163 -1.22 11.00 14.13
CA LEU A 163 -1.98 11.16 12.87
C LEU A 163 -2.96 10.01 12.58
N PHE A 164 -2.60 8.78 12.94
CA PHE A 164 -3.37 7.59 12.57
C PHE A 164 -4.19 6.98 13.71
N SER A 165 -4.16 7.53 14.92
CA SER A 165 -4.82 6.90 16.07
C SER A 165 -6.33 6.86 15.93
N ASN A 166 -6.95 7.93 15.42
CA ASN A 166 -8.40 8.01 15.28
C ASN A 166 -8.89 7.08 14.16
N ILE A 167 -8.14 7.04 13.06
CA ILE A 167 -8.35 6.12 11.94
C ILE A 167 -8.34 4.65 12.41
N LEU A 168 -7.34 4.28 13.20
CA LEU A 168 -7.21 2.92 13.72
C LEU A 168 -8.33 2.55 14.69
N VAL A 169 -8.82 3.50 15.48
CA VAL A 169 -9.98 3.29 16.35
C VAL A 169 -11.22 3.01 15.50
N ASP A 170 -11.44 3.80 14.46
CA ASP A 170 -12.63 3.67 13.60
C ASP A 170 -12.61 2.37 12.80
N ALA A 171 -11.46 1.99 12.27
CA ALA A 171 -11.26 0.70 11.58
C ALA A 171 -11.41 -0.53 12.49
N GLN A 172 -11.38 -0.35 13.82
CA GLN A 172 -11.51 -1.43 14.81
C GLN A 172 -12.86 -1.42 15.53
N ARG A 173 -13.83 -0.58 15.12
CA ARG A 173 -15.16 -0.51 15.74
C ARG A 173 -15.95 -1.80 15.60
N ASN A 174 -15.85 -2.49 14.46
CA ASN A 174 -16.52 -3.77 14.23
C ASN A 174 -15.61 -4.95 14.67
N GLU A 175 -16.19 -5.93 15.37
CA GLU A 175 -15.49 -7.11 15.84
C GLU A 175 -14.83 -7.94 14.72
N GLU A 176 -15.50 -8.12 13.57
CA GLU A 176 -14.96 -8.84 12.42
C GLU A 176 -13.75 -8.10 11.84
N THR A 177 -13.87 -6.78 11.65
CA THR A 177 -12.76 -5.94 11.15
C THR A 177 -11.59 -5.92 12.13
N ARG A 178 -11.87 -5.88 13.45
CA ARG A 178 -10.85 -5.91 14.48
C ARG A 178 -10.11 -7.25 14.49
N LYS A 179 -10.81 -8.38 14.36
CA LYS A 179 -10.17 -9.70 14.24
C LYS A 179 -9.26 -9.79 13.02
N GLN A 180 -9.67 -9.18 11.90
CA GLN A 180 -8.92 -9.25 10.65
C GLN A 180 -7.72 -8.30 10.58
N PHE A 181 -7.86 -7.07 11.10
CA PHE A 181 -6.88 -5.99 10.91
C PHE A 181 -6.14 -5.57 12.18
N SER A 182 -6.34 -6.28 13.31
CA SER A 182 -5.55 -6.03 14.52
C SER A 182 -4.06 -6.31 14.28
N ARG A 183 -3.22 -5.52 14.94
CA ARG A 183 -1.78 -5.79 14.97
C ARG A 183 -1.54 -7.21 15.53
N PRO A 184 -0.71 -8.04 14.88
CA PRO A 184 -0.39 -9.36 15.39
C PRO A 184 0.28 -9.25 16.77
N LYS A 185 0.01 -10.23 17.63
CA LYS A 185 0.57 -10.29 18.99
C LYS A 185 2.09 -10.40 19.00
N TYR A 186 2.66 -11.01 17.96
CA TYR A 186 4.09 -11.29 17.87
C TYR A 186 4.66 -10.69 16.58
N ASP A 187 5.81 -10.03 16.70
CA ASP A 187 6.61 -9.53 15.58
C ASP A 187 7.99 -10.21 15.64
N TRP A 188 8.06 -11.40 15.04
CA TRP A 188 9.26 -12.24 15.07
C TRP A 188 10.16 -11.96 13.88
N LEU A 189 11.38 -11.52 14.19
CA LEU A 189 12.47 -11.45 13.22
C LEU A 189 13.44 -12.60 13.50
N PHE A 190 13.70 -13.43 12.50
CA PHE A 190 14.70 -14.50 12.58
C PHE A 190 16.03 -14.03 11.98
N GLN A 191 17.12 -14.69 12.36
CA GLN A 191 18.43 -14.47 11.75
C GLN A 191 18.34 -14.62 10.22
N GLN A 192 19.04 -13.76 9.48
CA GLN A 192 18.93 -13.68 8.03
C GLN A 192 19.33 -14.99 7.30
N ILE A 193 20.16 -15.80 7.94
CA ILE A 193 20.63 -17.11 7.44
C ILE A 193 19.79 -18.29 7.94
N TYR A 194 18.74 -18.04 8.72
CA TYR A 194 17.89 -19.09 9.26
C TYR A 194 17.01 -19.67 8.16
N ASN A 195 17.09 -20.99 7.98
CA ASN A 195 16.23 -21.71 7.05
C ASN A 195 14.91 -22.05 7.76
N HIS A 196 13.83 -21.44 7.29
CA HIS A 196 12.49 -21.73 7.77
C HIS A 196 12.02 -23.11 7.33
N LYS A 197 11.13 -23.72 8.11
CA LYS A 197 10.52 -25.01 7.77
C LYS A 197 9.61 -24.83 6.54
N GLU A 198 9.90 -25.58 5.48
CA GLU A 198 9.07 -25.59 4.28
C GLU A 198 7.67 -26.18 4.57
N GLY A 199 6.66 -25.68 3.87
CA GLY A 199 5.28 -26.20 3.95
C GLY A 199 4.45 -25.67 5.13
N GLU A 200 5.04 -24.96 6.09
CA GLU A 200 4.29 -24.31 7.18
C GLU A 200 3.84 -22.90 6.79
N PRO A 201 2.57 -22.52 7.03
CA PRO A 201 2.07 -21.20 6.66
C PRO A 201 2.57 -20.09 7.60
N ASN A 202 3.27 -20.43 8.68
CA ASN A 202 3.74 -19.50 9.69
C ASN A 202 4.98 -20.04 10.41
N CYS A 203 5.58 -19.19 11.25
CA CYS A 203 6.79 -19.54 12.01
C CYS A 203 6.50 -20.01 13.45
N PHE A 204 5.32 -20.57 13.75
CA PHE A 204 5.02 -21.07 15.10
C PHE A 204 5.95 -22.22 15.50
N ALA A 205 6.29 -23.10 14.54
CA ALA A 205 7.15 -24.26 14.74
C ALA A 205 8.65 -23.99 14.45
N CYS A 206 9.04 -22.73 14.21
CA CYS A 206 10.43 -22.35 13.98
C CYS A 206 11.23 -22.28 15.30
N ASP A 207 12.55 -22.45 15.21
CA ASP A 207 13.46 -22.41 16.36
C ASP A 207 13.55 -20.99 16.94
N ARG A 208 13.07 -20.82 18.16
CA ARG A 208 13.04 -19.52 18.86
C ARG A 208 14.42 -19.00 19.23
N ASN A 209 15.42 -19.88 19.30
CA ASN A 209 16.81 -19.46 19.55
C ASN A 209 17.41 -18.70 18.37
N GLN A 210 16.77 -18.76 17.20
CA GLN A 210 17.17 -18.04 15.99
C GLN A 210 16.48 -16.68 15.86
N LEU A 211 15.75 -16.24 16.88
CA LEU A 211 15.17 -14.90 16.90
C LEU A 211 16.25 -13.83 17.11
N VAL A 212 16.11 -12.72 16.40
CA VAL A 212 16.89 -11.51 16.63
C VAL A 212 16.26 -10.75 17.78
N GLU A 213 17.05 -10.40 18.79
CA GLU A 213 16.60 -9.53 19.87
C GLU A 213 16.36 -8.12 19.35
N ARG A 214 15.15 -7.59 19.58
CA ARG A 214 14.74 -6.25 19.18
C ARG A 214 14.18 -5.53 20.41
N PRO A 215 14.61 -4.28 20.70
CA PRO A 215 14.02 -3.51 21.80
C PRO A 215 12.53 -3.27 21.55
N PRO A 216 11.69 -3.11 22.57
CA PRO A 216 10.27 -2.79 22.39
C PRO A 216 10.07 -1.49 21.60
#